data_AF-A0A9D6F2X6-F1
#
_entry.id   AF-A0A9D6F2X6-F1
#
_cell.length_a   1.000
_cell.length_b   1.000
_cell.length_c   1.000
_cell.angle_alpha   90.00
_cell.angle_beta   90.00
_cell.angle_gamma   90.00
#
_symmetry.space_group_name_H-M   'P 1'
#
loop_
_entity.id
_entity.type
_entity.pdbx_description
1 polymer ?
#
loop_
_entity_poly.entity_id
_entity_poly.type
_entity_poly.pdbx_seq_one_letter_code
_entity_poly.pdbx_strand_id
1 'polypeptide(L)'
;MEVLVEADGRIHLFLSGEHTEEAVEVLRQLLIAQVKRQGESGSTSVVLRPAEKPGASDEKTSHFIGRFSPELMESRLSVSIVKLAIDGRDFAFQFELPDRRDGKKRAAEIERALVLASKGKYTQADVEAAEKQLPSEKYLGIIVVHDLRAKTGDSLCPVTRAKTDPRIRWQVNGRTYQFCCPPCIVEFVGAAQASSKTMVAPEDLVKKD
;
A
#
# COMPACT_ATOMS: atom_id res chain seq x y z
N MET A 1 4.62 -14.15 11.22
CA MET A 1 5.56 -13.03 11.00
C MET A 1 5.16 -12.30 9.74
N GLU A 2 5.06 -10.99 9.81
CA GLU A 2 4.68 -10.13 8.69
C GLU A 2 5.79 -9.10 8.43
N VAL A 3 6.01 -8.78 7.15
CA VAL A 3 7.02 -7.81 6.71
C VAL A 3 6.36 -6.76 5.85
N LEU A 4 6.52 -5.50 6.24
CA LEU A 4 6.11 -4.34 5.45
C LEU A 4 7.35 -3.53 5.08
N VAL A 5 7.46 -3.12 3.82
CA VAL A 5 8.55 -2.25 3.36
C VAL A 5 7.98 -0.97 2.75
N GLU A 6 8.23 0.16 3.39
CA GLU A 6 7.79 1.47 2.92
C GLU A 6 8.56 1.91 1.68
N ALA A 7 8.08 2.96 1.00
CA ALA A 7 8.71 3.49 -0.20
C ALA A 7 10.09 4.13 0.05
N ASP A 8 10.34 4.60 1.29
CA ASP A 8 11.58 5.27 1.70
C ASP A 8 12.71 4.30 2.10
N GLY A 9 12.44 3.00 2.02
CA GLY A 9 13.37 1.93 2.43
C GLY A 9 13.21 1.45 3.87
N ARG A 10 12.26 1.98 4.64
CA ARG A 10 11.98 1.47 5.97
C ARG A 10 11.35 0.08 5.90
N ILE A 11 11.88 -0.84 6.69
CA ILE A 11 11.32 -2.18 6.87
C ILE A 11 10.73 -2.30 8.26
N HIS A 12 9.53 -2.84 8.33
CA HIS A 12 8.80 -3.17 9.54
C HIS A 12 8.66 -4.69 9.60
N LEU A 13 9.13 -5.27 10.68
CA LEU A 13 8.99 -6.68 10.98
C LEU A 13 8.04 -6.84 12.16
N PHE A 14 6.90 -7.49 11.93
CA PHE A 14 5.92 -7.79 12.97
C PHE A 14 5.97 -9.26 13.33
N LEU A 15 6.14 -9.54 14.61
CA LEU A 15 6.04 -10.89 15.16
C LEU A 15 4.58 -11.17 15.47
N SER A 16 4.02 -12.16 14.78
CA SER A 16 2.64 -12.62 14.93
C SER A 16 2.62 -14.09 15.33
N GLY A 17 1.59 -14.48 16.07
CA GLY A 17 1.35 -15.87 16.45
C GLY A 17 0.87 -16.72 15.27
N GLU A 18 0.38 -17.91 15.60
CA GLU A 18 -0.27 -18.83 14.64
C GLU A 18 -1.48 -18.17 13.96
N HIS A 19 -2.15 -17.26 14.68
CA HIS A 19 -3.16 -16.36 14.15
C HIS A 19 -2.56 -14.97 13.90
N THR A 20 -2.76 -14.40 12.70
CA THR A 20 -2.18 -13.12 12.27
C THR A 20 -2.68 -11.91 13.06
N GLU A 21 -3.75 -12.06 13.83
CA GLU A 21 -4.34 -11.00 14.67
C GLU A 21 -3.67 -10.91 16.05
N GLU A 22 -2.86 -11.90 16.43
CA GLU A 22 -2.19 -11.95 17.73
C GLU A 22 -0.72 -11.55 17.60
N ALA A 23 -0.31 -10.49 18.28
CA ALA A 23 1.07 -10.06 18.36
C ALA A 23 1.86 -10.95 19.33
N VAL A 24 3.03 -11.44 18.90
CA VAL A 24 3.96 -12.15 19.78
C VAL A 24 4.97 -11.15 20.33
N GLU A 25 4.92 -10.93 21.64
CA GLU A 25 5.86 -10.06 22.33
C GLU A 25 7.13 -10.82 22.74
N VAL A 26 8.28 -10.25 22.40
CA VAL A 26 9.59 -10.78 22.75
C VAL A 26 10.38 -9.74 23.52
N LEU A 27 11.41 -10.17 24.25
CA LEU A 27 12.35 -9.23 24.88
C LEU A 27 13.00 -8.35 23.81
N ARG A 28 13.12 -7.06 24.13
CA ARG A 28 13.79 -6.09 23.26
C ARG A 28 15.23 -6.54 23.00
N GLN A 29 15.56 -6.67 21.72
CA GLN A 29 16.86 -7.10 21.25
C GLN A 29 17.14 -6.45 19.89
N LEU A 30 18.42 -6.33 19.51
CA LEU A 30 18.77 -5.93 18.16
C LEU A 30 18.75 -7.17 17.26
N LEU A 31 18.11 -7.06 16.10
CA LEU A 31 18.17 -8.09 15.08
C LEU A 31 19.14 -7.65 13.99
N ILE A 32 19.91 -8.60 13.47
CA ILE A 32 20.75 -8.40 12.30
C ILE A 32 20.15 -9.22 11.16
N ALA A 33 19.60 -8.52 10.18
CA ALA A 33 19.12 -9.10 8.95
C ALA A 33 20.27 -9.13 7.93
N GLN A 34 20.63 -10.31 7.44
CA GLN A 34 21.52 -10.47 6.30
C GLN A 34 20.67 -10.37 5.03
N VAL A 35 20.96 -9.36 4.21
CA VAL A 35 20.21 -9.05 3.00
C VAL A 35 21.07 -9.37 1.80
N LYS A 36 20.57 -10.21 0.92
CA LYS A 36 21.25 -10.67 -0.29
C LYS A 36 20.41 -10.34 -1.50
N ARG A 37 21.00 -9.71 -2.51
CA ARG A 37 20.34 -9.57 -3.82
C ARG A 37 20.34 -10.90 -4.54
N GLN A 38 19.25 -11.20 -5.25
CA GLN A 38 19.18 -12.41 -6.05
C GLN A 38 20.30 -12.41 -7.11
N GLY A 39 21.08 -13.50 -7.16
CA GLY A 39 22.18 -13.66 -8.13
C GLY A 39 23.54 -13.11 -7.69
N GLU A 40 23.62 -12.37 -6.58
CA GLU A 40 24.90 -11.97 -5.99
C GLU A 40 25.40 -13.02 -4.99
N SER A 41 26.70 -13.04 -4.71
CA SER A 41 27.28 -13.91 -3.66
C SER A 41 27.40 -13.20 -2.31
N GLY A 42 27.42 -11.87 -2.31
CA GLY A 42 27.57 -11.04 -1.12
C GLY A 42 26.25 -10.83 -0.36
N SER A 43 26.37 -10.48 0.92
CA SER A 43 25.25 -10.08 1.78
C SER A 43 25.61 -8.81 2.54
N THR A 44 24.63 -7.92 2.71
CA THR A 44 24.76 -6.71 3.52
C THR A 44 23.97 -6.87 4.81
N SER A 45 24.53 -6.44 5.94
CA SER A 45 23.84 -6.48 7.22
C SER A 45 22.98 -5.24 7.42
N VAL A 46 21.74 -5.45 7.85
CA VAL A 46 20.78 -4.40 8.22
C VAL A 46 20.36 -4.61 9.66
N VAL A 47 20.53 -3.58 10.49
CA VAL A 47 20.11 -3.62 11.89
C VAL A 47 18.63 -3.29 11.99
N LEU A 48 17.85 -4.18 12.61
CA LEU A 48 16.47 -3.92 12.99
C LEU A 48 16.40 -3.65 14.49
N ARG A 49 15.84 -2.50 14.85
CA ARG A 49 15.69 -2.04 16.24
C ARG A 49 14.25 -2.27 16.71
N PRO A 50 14.02 -2.61 17.98
CA PRO A 50 12.67 -2.60 18.56
C PRO A 50 11.99 -1.25 18.32
N ALA A 51 10.78 -1.26 17.77
CA ALA A 51 9.97 -0.07 17.64
C ALA A 51 9.58 0.46 19.03
N GLU A 52 9.41 1.78 19.12
CA GLU A 52 8.79 2.41 20.28
C GLU A 52 7.28 2.38 20.07
N LYS A 53 6.54 1.83 21.04
CA LYS A 53 5.08 1.87 21.08
C LYS A 53 4.65 2.79 22.22
N PRO A 54 3.88 3.86 21.96
CA PRO A 54 3.30 4.68 23.02
C PRO A 54 2.45 3.81 23.97
N GLY A 55 2.78 3.80 25.25
CA GLY A 55 2.03 3.06 26.28
C GLY A 55 2.34 1.57 26.41
N ALA A 56 3.32 1.03 25.66
CA ALA A 56 3.80 -0.34 25.86
C ALA A 56 4.91 -0.39 26.92
N SER A 57 5.10 -1.54 27.58
CA SER A 57 6.19 -1.72 28.55
C SER A 57 7.56 -1.63 27.86
N ASP A 58 8.54 -1.01 28.52
CA ASP A 58 9.89 -0.81 27.99
C ASP A 58 10.73 -2.09 27.83
N GLU A 59 10.21 -3.26 28.21
CA GLU A 59 10.98 -4.52 28.22
C GLU A 59 10.73 -5.42 27.00
N LYS A 60 9.56 -5.29 26.36
CA LYS A 60 9.12 -6.16 25.27
C LYS A 60 8.81 -5.39 23.99
N THR A 61 8.80 -6.10 22.88
CA THR A 61 8.34 -5.60 21.58
C THR A 61 7.77 -6.74 20.75
N SER A 62 6.84 -6.41 19.85
CA SER A 62 6.41 -7.30 18.76
C SER A 62 6.78 -6.74 17.38
N HIS A 63 7.50 -5.61 17.36
CA HIS A 63 7.73 -4.83 16.15
C HIS A 63 9.18 -4.36 16.10
N PHE A 64 9.84 -4.61 14.98
CA PHE A 64 11.20 -4.15 14.69
C PHE A 64 11.22 -3.28 13.44
N ILE A 65 12.04 -2.25 13.46
CA ILE A 65 12.19 -1.28 12.38
C ILE A 65 13.66 -1.23 11.96
N GLY A 66 13.90 -1.31 10.65
CA GLY A 66 15.20 -1.06 10.06
C GLY A 66 15.07 -0.24 8.79
N ARG A 67 16.18 -0.08 8.08
CA ARG A 67 16.20 0.62 6.80
C ARG A 67 17.13 -0.06 5.81
N PHE A 68 16.61 -0.35 4.63
CA PHE A 68 17.41 -0.75 3.48
C PHE A 68 18.11 0.46 2.87
N SER A 69 19.34 0.26 2.37
CA SER A 69 19.98 1.26 1.52
C SER A 69 19.19 1.40 0.20
N PRO A 70 19.23 2.58 -0.45
CA PRO A 70 18.55 2.79 -1.73
C PRO A 70 18.91 1.73 -2.77
N GLU A 71 20.15 1.26 -2.79
CA GLU A 71 20.60 0.26 -3.75
C GLU A 71 19.98 -1.14 -3.55
N LEU A 72 19.59 -1.49 -2.31
CA LEU A 72 18.90 -2.75 -2.03
C LEU A 72 17.42 -2.68 -2.46
N MET A 73 16.85 -1.47 -2.49
CA MET A 73 15.43 -1.26 -2.75
C MET A 73 15.00 -1.52 -4.20
N GLU A 74 15.97 -1.66 -5.10
CA GLU A 74 15.72 -1.85 -6.54
C GLU A 74 15.82 -3.31 -6.98
N SER A 75 16.04 -4.27 -6.08
CA SER A 75 16.27 -5.67 -6.45
C SER A 75 15.32 -6.60 -5.71
N ARG A 76 15.16 -7.83 -6.23
CA ARG A 76 14.64 -8.93 -5.43
C ARG A 76 15.65 -9.27 -4.33
N LEU A 77 15.17 -9.36 -3.09
CA LEU A 77 16.02 -9.58 -1.92
C LEU A 77 15.66 -10.89 -1.21
N SER A 78 16.68 -11.65 -0.84
CA SER A 78 16.58 -12.69 0.18
C SER A 78 17.05 -12.10 1.50
N VAL A 79 16.23 -12.20 2.54
CA VAL A 79 16.53 -11.65 3.86
C VAL A 79 16.54 -12.78 4.87
N SER A 80 17.64 -12.91 5.62
CA SER A 80 17.82 -13.91 6.66
C SER A 80 18.12 -13.26 8.01
N ILE A 81 17.34 -13.59 9.03
CA ILE A 81 17.60 -13.22 10.42
C ILE A 81 18.01 -14.51 11.12
N VAL A 82 19.26 -14.59 11.57
CA VAL A 82 19.84 -15.83 12.11
C VAL A 82 19.65 -16.00 13.61
N LYS A 83 19.25 -14.92 14.31
CA LYS A 83 19.09 -14.93 15.76
C LYS A 83 17.96 -14.00 16.20
N LEU A 84 16.84 -14.59 16.57
CA LEU A 84 15.75 -13.98 17.32
C LEU A 84 15.49 -14.84 18.57
N ALA A 85 15.79 -14.30 19.75
CA ALA A 85 15.56 -14.99 21.01
C ALA A 85 14.08 -14.86 21.44
N ILE A 86 13.40 -16.00 21.59
CA ILE A 86 12.03 -16.11 22.11
C ILE A 86 12.04 -17.18 23.20
N ASP A 87 11.65 -16.83 24.42
CA ASP A 87 11.59 -17.74 25.58
C ASP A 87 12.85 -18.59 25.78
N GLY A 88 14.02 -17.96 25.63
CA GLY A 88 15.33 -18.60 25.80
C GLY A 88 15.77 -19.51 24.66
N ARG A 89 15.05 -19.53 23.53
CA ARG A 89 15.42 -20.26 22.31
C ARG A 89 15.73 -19.28 21.18
N ASP A 90 16.74 -19.60 20.38
CA ASP A 90 17.09 -18.84 19.19
C ASP A 90 16.34 -19.38 17.96
N PHE A 91 15.69 -18.47 17.23
CA PHE A 91 14.98 -18.76 16.00
C PHE A 91 15.66 -18.06 14.82
N ALA A 92 15.64 -18.74 13.67
CA ALA A 92 16.09 -18.20 12.40
C ALA A 92 14.92 -18.11 11.42
N PHE A 93 14.89 -17.02 10.64
CA PHE A 93 13.85 -16.76 9.64
C PHE A 93 14.48 -16.33 8.34
N GLN A 94 13.88 -16.78 7.24
CA GLN A 94 14.23 -16.34 5.90
C GLN A 94 12.95 -15.97 5.14
N PHE A 95 12.99 -14.85 4.41
CA PHE A 95 11.90 -14.43 3.55
C PHE A 95 12.44 -13.73 2.30
N GLU A 96 11.63 -13.71 1.25
CA GLU A 96 11.94 -13.07 -0.02
C GLU A 96 11.11 -11.79 -0.17
N LEU A 97 11.76 -10.70 -0.59
CA LEU A 97 11.10 -9.48 -1.01
C LEU A 97 11.15 -9.40 -2.55
N PRO A 98 10.02 -9.15 -3.22
CA PRO A 98 9.98 -9.05 -4.68
C PRO A 98 10.76 -7.83 -5.18
N ASP A 99 11.18 -7.86 -6.45
CA ASP A 99 11.77 -6.69 -7.11
C ASP A 99 10.74 -5.54 -7.15
N ARG A 100 11.10 -4.38 -6.57
CA ARG A 100 10.19 -3.23 -6.50
C ARG A 100 10.07 -2.48 -7.84
N ARG A 101 11.04 -2.62 -8.76
CA ARG A 101 10.92 -2.09 -10.14
C ARG A 101 9.83 -2.84 -10.88
N ASP A 102 9.80 -4.17 -10.74
CA ASP A 102 8.73 -5.01 -11.28
C ASP A 102 7.38 -4.61 -10.67
N GLY A 103 7.34 -4.33 -9.37
CA GLY A 103 6.13 -3.85 -8.69
C GLY A 103 5.60 -2.53 -9.28
N LYS A 104 6.45 -1.51 -9.43
CA LYS A 104 6.04 -0.22 -10.02
C LYS A 104 5.64 -0.33 -11.49
N LYS A 105 6.44 -1.06 -12.28
CA LYS A 105 6.16 -1.30 -13.71
C LYS A 105 4.84 -2.06 -13.88
N ARG A 106 4.65 -3.14 -13.11
CA ARG A 106 3.42 -3.93 -13.14
C ARG A 106 2.20 -3.13 -12.68
N ALA A 107 2.34 -2.28 -11.66
CA ALA A 107 1.26 -1.39 -11.23
C ALA A 107 0.85 -0.41 -12.35
N ALA A 108 1.82 0.19 -13.04
CA ALA A 108 1.57 1.07 -14.17
C ALA A 108 0.94 0.31 -15.37
N GLU A 109 1.37 -0.93 -15.63
CA GLU A 109 0.78 -1.79 -16.66
C GLU A 109 -0.66 -2.18 -16.34
N ILE A 110 -0.95 -2.52 -15.08
CA ILE A 110 -2.31 -2.82 -14.60
C ILE A 110 -3.20 -1.59 -14.71
N GLU A 111 -2.74 -0.43 -14.21
CA GLU A 111 -3.48 0.83 -14.30
C GLU A 111 -3.78 1.18 -15.77
N ARG A 112 -2.78 1.06 -16.65
CA ARG A 112 -2.95 1.29 -18.08
C ARG A 112 -3.96 0.35 -18.71
N ALA A 113 -3.83 -0.95 -18.45
CA ALA A 113 -4.75 -1.96 -18.99
C ALA A 113 -6.19 -1.72 -18.53
N LEU A 114 -6.37 -1.21 -17.31
CA LEU A 114 -7.69 -0.93 -16.76
C LEU A 114 -8.26 0.38 -17.28
N VAL A 115 -7.49 1.48 -17.24
CA VAL A 115 -7.99 2.83 -17.49
C VAL A 115 -8.10 3.14 -18.99
N LEU A 116 -7.32 2.48 -19.84
CA LEU A 116 -7.35 2.71 -21.30
C LEU A 116 -8.25 1.72 -22.05
N ALA A 117 -8.77 0.68 -21.37
CA ALA A 117 -9.72 -0.25 -21.96
C ALA A 117 -11.15 0.14 -21.56
N SER A 118 -12.03 0.34 -22.54
CA SER A 118 -13.46 0.43 -22.26
C SER A 118 -14.04 -0.96 -22.00
N LYS A 119 -14.78 -1.11 -20.90
CA LYS A 119 -15.42 -2.38 -20.50
C LYS A 119 -16.54 -2.11 -19.49
N GLY A 120 -17.61 -2.89 -19.56
CA GLY A 120 -18.71 -2.80 -18.60
C GLY A 120 -19.31 -1.39 -18.58
N LYS A 121 -19.36 -0.75 -17.41
CA LYS A 121 -19.87 0.62 -17.24
C LYS A 121 -18.84 1.71 -17.46
N TYR A 122 -17.59 1.35 -17.70
CA TYR A 122 -16.54 2.30 -18.10
C TYR A 122 -16.43 2.28 -19.62
N THR A 123 -16.96 3.32 -20.25
CA THR A 123 -17.24 3.39 -21.67
C THR A 123 -16.08 4.03 -22.45
N GLN A 124 -16.13 3.92 -23.78
CA GLN A 124 -15.15 4.58 -24.65
C GLN A 124 -15.17 6.11 -24.49
N ALA A 125 -16.36 6.68 -24.26
CA ALA A 125 -16.50 8.12 -23.98
C ALA A 125 -15.78 8.52 -22.69
N ASP A 126 -15.80 7.67 -21.66
CA ASP A 126 -15.08 7.93 -20.41
C ASP A 126 -13.56 7.92 -20.61
N VAL A 127 -13.04 6.96 -21.41
CA VAL A 127 -11.61 6.89 -21.78
C VAL A 127 -11.17 8.13 -22.56
N GLU A 128 -12.02 8.63 -23.45
CA GLU A 128 -11.75 9.84 -24.23
C GLU A 128 -11.82 11.10 -23.36
N ALA A 129 -12.77 11.20 -22.44
CA ALA A 129 -12.86 12.29 -21.48
C ALA A 129 -11.69 12.32 -20.49
N ALA A 130 -11.05 11.17 -20.26
CA ALA A 130 -9.79 11.07 -19.52
C ALA A 130 -8.56 11.49 -20.34
N GLU A 131 -8.73 11.87 -21.61
CA GLU A 131 -7.64 12.21 -22.54
C GLU A 131 -6.57 11.12 -22.66
N LYS A 132 -6.97 9.85 -22.44
CA LYS A 132 -6.06 8.68 -22.40
C LYS A 132 -4.91 8.82 -21.38
N GLN A 133 -5.08 9.65 -20.34
CA GLN A 133 -4.11 9.77 -19.25
C GLN A 133 -4.32 8.68 -18.20
N LEU A 134 -3.25 8.29 -17.51
CA LEU A 134 -3.36 7.48 -16.30
C LEU A 134 -3.60 8.38 -15.07
N PRO A 135 -4.43 7.98 -14.09
CA PRO A 135 -4.59 8.71 -12.84
C PRO A 135 -3.26 9.04 -12.15
N SER A 136 -2.30 8.11 -12.14
CA SER A 136 -0.97 8.31 -11.59
C SER A 136 -0.14 9.39 -12.32
N GLU A 137 -0.36 9.57 -13.62
CA GLU A 137 0.29 10.58 -14.45
C GLU A 137 -0.42 11.94 -14.30
N LYS A 138 -1.76 11.96 -14.42
CA LYS A 138 -2.59 13.17 -14.38
C LYS A 138 -2.48 13.93 -13.06
N TYR A 139 -2.35 13.19 -11.96
CA TYR A 139 -2.35 13.74 -10.60
C TYR A 139 -0.97 13.66 -9.94
N LEU A 140 0.09 13.50 -10.74
CA LEU A 140 1.46 13.45 -10.24
C LEU A 140 1.80 14.71 -9.44
N GLY A 141 2.35 14.54 -8.24
CA GLY A 141 2.78 15.64 -7.38
C GLY A 141 1.66 16.29 -6.55
N ILE A 142 0.40 15.83 -6.66
CA ILE A 142 -0.66 16.28 -5.76
C ILE A 142 -0.48 15.63 -4.39
N ILE A 143 -0.39 16.47 -3.35
CA ILE A 143 -0.48 16.02 -1.96
C ILE A 143 -1.96 15.78 -1.65
N VAL A 144 -2.28 14.52 -1.33
CA VAL A 144 -3.62 14.07 -0.96
C VAL A 144 -3.70 13.86 0.55
N VAL A 145 -4.84 14.24 1.14
CA VAL A 145 -5.15 13.97 2.54
C VAL A 145 -6.29 12.97 2.59
N HIS A 146 -6.02 11.79 3.15
CA HIS A 146 -7.04 10.77 3.38
C HIS A 146 -7.81 11.11 4.67
N ASP A 147 -8.79 12.02 4.56
CA ASP A 147 -9.64 12.39 5.69
C ASP A 147 -10.86 11.47 5.79
N LEU A 148 -10.81 10.50 6.71
CA LEU A 148 -11.91 9.60 7.02
C LEU A 148 -13.01 10.25 7.86
N ARG A 149 -12.84 11.51 8.30
CA ARG A 149 -13.78 12.25 9.16
C ARG A 149 -14.57 13.28 8.36
N ALA A 150 -15.14 12.84 7.23
CA ALA A 150 -16.04 13.67 6.42
C ALA A 150 -17.20 14.20 7.27
N LYS A 151 -17.47 15.50 7.16
CA LYS A 151 -18.55 16.18 7.86
C LYS A 151 -19.82 16.14 7.03
N THR A 152 -20.98 16.35 7.66
CA THR A 152 -22.25 16.52 6.93
C THR A 152 -22.08 17.55 5.80
N GLY A 153 -22.53 17.19 4.60
CA GLY A 153 -22.40 18.00 3.39
C GLY A 153 -21.09 17.79 2.60
N ASP A 154 -20.08 17.11 3.16
CA ASP A 154 -18.87 16.78 2.40
C ASP A 154 -19.17 15.75 1.31
N SER A 155 -18.55 15.95 0.14
CA SER A 155 -18.52 14.94 -0.93
C SER A 155 -17.68 13.74 -0.50
N LEU A 156 -18.17 12.54 -0.82
CA LEU A 156 -17.62 11.27 -0.38
C LEU A 156 -16.99 10.49 -1.53
N CYS A 157 -15.81 9.92 -1.26
CA CYS A 157 -15.16 9.00 -2.19
C CYS A 157 -16.07 7.77 -2.39
N PRO A 158 -16.37 7.38 -3.65
CA PRO A 158 -17.23 6.23 -3.92
C PRO A 158 -16.64 4.90 -3.43
N VAL A 159 -15.32 4.85 -3.22
CA VAL A 159 -14.60 3.67 -2.76
C VAL A 159 -14.56 3.61 -1.23
N THR A 160 -13.99 4.64 -0.60
CA THR A 160 -13.64 4.59 0.83
C THR A 160 -14.63 5.30 1.74
N ARG A 161 -15.54 6.10 1.18
CA ARG A 161 -16.39 7.05 1.92
C ARG A 161 -15.60 8.13 2.69
N ALA A 162 -14.31 8.30 2.40
CA ALA A 162 -13.52 9.43 2.88
C ALA A 162 -13.97 10.74 2.20
N LYS A 163 -13.61 11.89 2.78
CA LYS A 163 -13.79 13.20 2.14
C LYS A 163 -12.99 13.25 0.82
N THR A 164 -13.61 13.74 -0.25
CA THR A 164 -12.95 13.88 -1.55
C THR A 164 -12.05 15.11 -1.63
N ASP A 165 -11.11 15.08 -2.58
CA ASP A 165 -10.43 16.26 -3.06
C ASP A 165 -11.12 16.74 -4.36
N PRO A 166 -11.64 17.98 -4.42
CA PRO A 166 -12.36 18.47 -5.60
C PRO A 166 -11.47 18.58 -6.85
N ARG A 167 -10.14 18.54 -6.70
CA ARG A 167 -9.18 18.52 -7.82
C ARG A 167 -9.10 17.13 -8.46
N ILE A 168 -9.42 16.07 -7.73
CA ILE A 168 -9.29 14.68 -8.19
C ILE A 168 -10.63 14.19 -8.72
N ARG A 169 -10.81 14.33 -10.02
CA ARG A 169 -12.07 14.03 -10.72
C ARG A 169 -11.87 13.01 -11.82
N TRP A 170 -12.82 12.09 -11.98
CA TRP A 170 -12.77 11.12 -13.07
C TRP A 170 -14.17 10.86 -13.63
N GLN A 171 -14.26 10.68 -14.95
CA GLN A 171 -15.51 10.31 -15.59
C GLN A 171 -15.66 8.79 -15.60
N VAL A 172 -16.81 8.30 -15.16
CA VAL A 172 -17.19 6.89 -15.27
C VAL A 172 -18.68 6.81 -15.60
N ASN A 173 -19.03 6.05 -16.63
CA ASN A 173 -20.40 5.91 -17.12
C ASN A 173 -21.04 7.27 -17.46
N GLY A 174 -20.28 8.18 -18.07
CA GLY A 174 -20.73 9.53 -18.45
C GLY A 174 -20.89 10.51 -17.28
N ARG A 175 -20.55 10.11 -16.06
CA ARG A 175 -20.74 10.92 -14.85
C ARG A 175 -19.40 11.25 -14.21
N THR A 176 -19.24 12.49 -13.73
CA THR A 176 -18.01 12.92 -13.07
C THR A 176 -18.07 12.61 -11.57
N TYR A 177 -17.16 11.78 -11.10
CA TYR A 177 -16.98 11.46 -9.69
C TYR A 177 -15.80 12.24 -9.11
N GLN A 178 -15.83 12.50 -7.81
CA GLN A 178 -14.70 13.01 -7.05
C GLN A 178 -14.11 11.91 -6.17
N PHE A 179 -12.79 11.94 -5.96
CA PHE A 179 -12.07 10.92 -5.22
C PHE A 179 -11.18 11.55 -4.15
N CYS A 180 -10.87 10.80 -3.11
CA CYS A 180 -9.89 11.24 -2.10
C CYS A 180 -8.44 11.12 -2.60
N CYS A 181 -8.17 10.25 -3.58
CA CYS A 181 -6.84 10.02 -4.14
C CYS A 181 -6.88 9.32 -5.51
N PRO A 182 -5.77 9.35 -6.30
CA PRO A 182 -5.71 8.69 -7.59
C PRO A 182 -5.90 7.16 -7.56
N PRO A 183 -5.36 6.40 -6.57
CA PRO A 183 -5.62 4.95 -6.50
C PRO A 183 -7.10 4.57 -6.43
N CYS A 184 -7.95 5.38 -5.76
CA CYS A 184 -9.39 5.12 -5.73
C CYS A 184 -10.06 5.25 -7.10
N ILE A 185 -9.49 6.01 -8.05
CA ILE A 185 -9.98 6.04 -9.43
C ILE A 185 -9.81 4.66 -10.05
N VAL A 186 -8.61 4.07 -9.93
CA VAL A 186 -8.29 2.76 -10.50
C VAL A 186 -9.20 1.68 -9.93
N GLU A 187 -9.38 1.65 -8.61
CA GLU A 187 -10.28 0.69 -7.95
C GLU A 187 -11.73 0.85 -8.42
N PHE A 188 -12.21 2.10 -8.53
CA PHE A 188 -13.58 2.38 -8.95
C PHE A 188 -13.82 2.05 -10.43
N VAL A 189 -12.86 2.33 -11.31
CA VAL A 189 -12.91 1.92 -12.73
C VAL A 189 -12.95 0.40 -12.81
N GLY A 190 -12.13 -0.32 -12.05
CA GLY A 190 -12.15 -1.78 -12.00
C GLY A 190 -13.50 -2.33 -11.56
N ALA A 191 -14.10 -1.74 -10.53
CA ALA A 191 -15.44 -2.09 -10.08
C ALA A 191 -16.50 -1.79 -11.17
N ALA A 192 -16.40 -0.66 -11.88
CA ALA A 192 -17.32 -0.29 -12.96
C ALA A 192 -17.22 -1.23 -14.17
N GLN A 193 -16.02 -1.72 -14.49
CA GLN A 193 -15.80 -2.70 -15.55
C GLN A 193 -16.34 -4.09 -15.20
N ALA A 194 -16.29 -4.47 -13.92
CA ALA A 194 -16.72 -5.78 -13.45
C ALA A 194 -18.22 -5.85 -13.09
N SER A 195 -18.84 -4.73 -12.73
CA SER A 195 -20.19 -4.71 -12.17
C SER A 195 -21.30 -4.63 -13.22
N SER A 196 -22.29 -5.51 -13.08
CA SER A 196 -23.61 -5.35 -13.73
C SER A 196 -24.55 -4.42 -12.94
N LYS A 197 -24.29 -4.19 -11.65
CA LYS A 197 -25.15 -3.42 -10.74
C LYS A 197 -25.05 -1.92 -10.97
N THR A 198 -26.15 -1.20 -10.79
CA THR A 198 -26.24 0.27 -10.92
C THR A 198 -25.20 0.96 -10.04
N MET A 199 -24.47 1.91 -10.62
CA MET A 199 -23.49 2.71 -9.88
C MET A 199 -24.21 3.79 -9.09
N VAL A 200 -23.73 4.06 -7.87
CA VAL A 200 -24.25 5.15 -7.03
C VAL A 200 -24.05 6.47 -7.77
N ALA A 201 -25.05 7.33 -7.78
CA ALA A 201 -24.96 8.63 -8.42
C ALA A 201 -23.95 9.52 -7.67
N PRO A 202 -23.13 10.35 -8.36
CA PRO A 202 -22.23 11.29 -7.69
C PRO A 202 -22.93 12.23 -6.71
N GLU A 203 -24.15 12.67 -7.02
CA GLU A 203 -24.96 13.52 -6.13
C GLU A 203 -25.45 12.80 -4.86
N ASP A 204 -25.49 11.46 -4.87
CA ASP A 204 -25.81 10.66 -3.69
C ASP A 204 -24.57 10.40 -2.81
N LEU A 205 -23.37 10.75 -3.29
CA LEU A 205 -22.11 10.62 -2.56
C LEU A 205 -21.83 11.87 -1.72
N VAL A 206 -22.76 12.19 -0.82
CA VAL A 206 -22.65 13.28 0.15
C VAL A 206 -22.90 12.72 1.54
N LYS A 207 -22.09 13.12 2.53
CA LYS A 207 -22.33 12.72 3.92
C LYS A 207 -23.64 13.32 4.39
N LYS A 208 -24.61 12.44 4.65
CA LYS A 208 -25.86 12.74 5.34
C LYS A 208 -25.65 12.57 6.85
N ASP A 209 -26.47 13.25 7.64
CA ASP A 209 -26.45 13.17 9.11
C ASP A 209 -26.54 11.72 9.60
#